data_AF-A0A2Z4LSQ2-F1
#
_entry.id   AF-A0A2Z4LSQ2-F1
#
_cell.length_a   1.000
_cell.length_b   1.000
_cell.length_c   1.000
_cell.angle_alpha   90.00
_cell.angle_beta   90.00
_cell.angle_gamma   90.00
#
_symmetry.space_group_name_H-M   'P 1'
#
loop_
_entity.id
_entity.type
_entity.pdbx_description
1 polymer ?
#
loop_
_entity_poly.entity_id
_entity_poly.type
_entity_poly.pdbx_seq_one_letter_code
_entity_poly.pdbx_strand_id
1 'polypeptide(L)'
;MKAIRFILLVLICSYSLGIVAQQSANSVIGLRFYERLAQRDADYEQSLFLLSNQDESDYWADQENYERHLGKIDFTSYLVYMKSKKDAYAEHLGNCEHKMSHSELYFQKAKAYVSLLDSDYELGKNASKVAQSGIKN
;
A
#
# COMPACT_ATOMS: atom_id res chain seq x y z
N MET A 1 -51.79 16.11 10.68
CA MET A 1 -50.86 16.30 9.54
C MET A 1 -49.63 17.17 9.83
N LYS A 2 -49.43 17.72 11.02
CA LYS A 2 -48.23 18.53 11.35
C LYS A 2 -47.03 17.65 11.74
N ALA A 3 -47.26 16.61 12.54
CA ALA A 3 -46.22 15.67 12.98
C ALA A 3 -45.61 14.84 11.83
N ILE A 4 -46.42 14.42 10.84
CA ILE A 4 -45.94 13.68 9.66
C ILE A 4 -45.01 14.53 8.80
N ARG A 5 -45.31 15.83 8.66
CA ARG A 5 -44.44 16.79 7.94
C ARG A 5 -43.12 17.01 8.66
N PHE A 6 -43.12 17.00 10.00
CA PHE A 6 -41.91 17.05 10.81
C PHE A 6 -41.06 15.79 10.67
N ILE A 7 -41.68 14.59 10.65
CA ILE A 7 -40.95 13.33 10.48
C ILE A 7 -40.28 13.25 9.10
N LEU A 8 -40.97 13.67 8.03
CA LEU A 8 -40.40 13.71 6.68
C LEU A 8 -39.19 14.65 6.56
N LEU A 9 -39.21 15.81 7.25
CA LEU A 9 -38.07 16.74 7.26
C LEU A 9 -36.85 16.18 8.00
N VAL A 10 -37.06 15.47 9.12
CA VAL A 10 -35.98 14.84 9.89
C VAL A 10 -35.33 13.70 9.09
N LEU A 11 -36.13 12.93 8.36
CA LEU A 11 -35.67 11.80 7.57
C LEU A 11 -34.83 12.23 6.34
N ILE A 12 -35.12 13.41 5.76
CA ILE A 12 -34.33 13.95 4.64
C ILE A 12 -32.99 14.52 5.11
N CYS A 13 -32.96 15.19 6.27
CA CYS A 13 -31.70 15.74 6.82
C CYS A 13 -30.73 14.67 7.34
N SER A 14 -31.20 13.48 7.71
CA SER A 14 -30.33 12.41 8.21
C SER A 14 -29.57 11.66 7.11
N TYR A 15 -30.00 11.72 5.84
CA TYR A 15 -29.29 11.06 4.73
C TYR A 15 -27.97 11.74 4.36
N SER A 16 -27.82 13.05 4.62
CA SER A 16 -26.65 13.82 4.20
C SER A 16 -25.37 13.51 5.00
N LEU A 17 -25.51 12.99 6.23
CA LEU A 17 -24.38 12.77 7.15
C LEU A 17 -23.61 11.46 6.88
N GLY A 18 -24.22 10.48 6.20
CA GLY A 18 -23.61 9.16 5.99
C GLY A 18 -22.52 9.12 4.90
N ILE A 19 -22.64 9.96 3.87
CA ILE A 19 -21.80 9.90 2.67
C ILE A 19 -20.33 10.28 2.98
N VAL A 20 -20.11 11.29 3.82
CA VAL A 20 -18.76 11.78 4.17
C VAL A 20 -17.99 10.76 5.01
N ALA A 21 -18.66 10.01 5.88
CA ALA A 21 -18.03 9.00 6.74
C ALA A 21 -17.65 7.73 5.96
N GLN A 22 -18.41 7.35 4.94
CA GLN A 22 -18.09 6.17 4.12
C GLN A 22 -16.87 6.40 3.23
N GLN A 23 -16.65 7.62 2.74
CA GLN A 23 -15.54 7.91 1.84
C GLN A 23 -14.17 7.87 2.54
N SER A 24 -14.09 8.34 3.79
CA SER A 24 -12.87 8.25 4.59
C SER A 24 -12.57 6.82 5.04
N ALA A 25 -13.58 6.07 5.49
CA ALA A 25 -13.42 4.65 5.85
C ALA A 25 -12.91 3.82 4.67
N ASN A 26 -13.46 4.03 3.47
CA ASN A 26 -13.01 3.33 2.26
C ASN A 26 -11.56 3.64 1.89
N SER A 27 -11.10 4.89 2.05
CA SER A 27 -9.69 5.23 1.81
C SER A 27 -8.74 4.52 2.78
N VAL A 28 -9.09 4.44 4.07
CA VAL A 28 -8.25 3.78 5.08
C VAL A 28 -8.22 2.26 4.85
N ILE A 29 -9.36 1.66 4.50
CA ILE A 29 -9.45 0.24 4.15
C ILE A 29 -8.60 -0.06 2.91
N GLY A 30 -8.63 0.83 1.91
CA GLY A 30 -7.81 0.72 0.69
C GLY A 30 -6.31 0.74 0.98
N LEU A 31 -5.83 1.67 1.81
CA LEU A 31 -4.40 1.73 2.15
C LEU A 31 -3.94 0.49 2.93
N ARG A 32 -4.73 0.03 3.91
CA ARG A 32 -4.42 -1.19 4.68
C ARG A 32 -4.36 -2.44 3.81
N PHE A 33 -5.10 -2.48 2.71
CA PHE A 33 -4.99 -3.55 1.73
C PHE A 33 -3.59 -3.60 1.13
N TYR A 34 -3.04 -2.46 0.70
CA TYR A 34 -1.69 -2.38 0.10
C TYR A 34 -0.57 -2.66 1.11
N GLU A 35 -0.73 -2.27 2.37
CA GLU A 35 0.21 -2.65 3.45
C GLU A 35 0.33 -4.18 3.56
N ARG A 36 -0.81 -4.87 3.63
CA ARG A 36 -0.86 -6.33 3.75
C ARG A 36 -0.40 -7.04 2.48
N LEU A 37 -0.72 -6.46 1.33
CA LEU A 37 -0.28 -6.97 0.04
C LEU A 37 1.25 -6.96 -0.05
N ALA A 38 1.88 -5.84 0.32
CA ALA A 38 3.33 -5.71 0.36
C ALA A 38 4.01 -6.72 1.30
N GLN A 39 3.45 -6.92 2.50
CA GLN A 39 3.96 -7.92 3.45
C GLN A 39 3.88 -9.33 2.88
N ARG A 40 2.71 -9.71 2.35
CA ARG A 40 2.49 -11.03 1.75
C ARG A 40 3.40 -11.27 0.54
N ASP A 41 3.58 -10.27 -0.31
CA ASP A 41 4.45 -10.39 -1.47
C ASP A 41 5.92 -10.53 -1.02
N ALA A 42 6.37 -9.79 0.00
CA ALA A 42 7.72 -9.95 0.56
C ALA A 42 7.92 -11.35 1.18
N ASP A 43 6.95 -11.87 1.94
CA ASP A 43 7.01 -13.22 2.52
C ASP A 43 7.09 -14.30 1.42
N TYR A 44 6.33 -14.10 0.33
CA TYR A 44 6.39 -14.98 -0.83
C TYR A 44 7.77 -14.93 -1.49
N GLU A 45 8.29 -13.73 -1.77
CA GLU A 45 9.60 -13.51 -2.38
C GLU A 45 10.75 -14.11 -1.54
N GLN A 46 10.68 -14.02 -0.21
CA GLN A 46 11.66 -14.61 0.71
C GLN A 46 11.68 -16.15 0.65
N SER A 47 10.53 -16.76 0.40
CA SER A 47 10.37 -18.23 0.31
C SER A 47 10.37 -18.76 -1.12
N LEU A 48 10.54 -17.86 -2.09
CA LEU A 48 10.38 -18.16 -3.51
C LEU A 48 11.51 -19.09 -3.99
N PHE A 49 11.12 -20.28 -4.43
CA PHE A 49 12.01 -21.23 -5.08
C PHE A 49 11.72 -21.26 -6.57
N LEU A 50 12.70 -20.88 -7.39
CA LEU A 50 12.57 -20.83 -8.84
C LEU A 50 13.50 -21.84 -9.49
N LEU A 51 13.02 -22.44 -10.58
CA LEU A 51 13.68 -23.55 -11.25
C LEU A 51 14.86 -23.09 -12.11
N SER A 52 14.86 -21.82 -12.55
CA SER A 52 15.92 -21.23 -13.36
C SER A 52 16.11 -19.74 -13.08
N ASN A 53 17.28 -19.23 -13.47
CA ASN A 53 17.57 -17.79 -13.45
C ASN A 53 16.64 -16.98 -14.36
N GLN A 54 16.09 -17.59 -15.42
CA GLN A 54 15.14 -16.93 -16.31
C GLN A 54 13.80 -16.73 -15.60
N ASP A 55 13.30 -17.76 -14.91
CA ASP A 55 12.06 -17.65 -14.14
C ASP A 55 12.18 -16.57 -13.05
N GLU A 56 13.36 -16.43 -12.45
CA GLU A 56 13.66 -15.38 -11.49
C GLU A 56 13.67 -13.99 -12.11
N SER A 57 14.34 -13.83 -13.25
CA SER A 57 14.33 -12.58 -13.99
C SER A 57 12.90 -12.18 -14.38
N ASP A 58 12.08 -13.12 -14.85
CA ASP A 58 10.72 -12.88 -15.28
C ASP A 58 9.83 -12.48 -14.11
N TYR A 59 9.93 -13.19 -12.98
CA TYR A 59 9.23 -12.82 -11.75
C TYR A 59 9.52 -11.38 -11.33
N TRP A 60 10.80 -11.00 -11.28
CA TRP A 60 11.19 -9.65 -10.87
C TRP A 60 10.76 -8.59 -11.88
N ALA A 61 10.75 -8.91 -13.18
CA ALA A 61 10.25 -8.00 -14.19
C ALA A 61 8.75 -7.73 -14.00
N ASP A 62 7.97 -8.78 -13.72
CA ASP A 62 6.53 -8.66 -13.43
C ASP A 62 6.27 -7.86 -12.15
N GLN A 63 7.05 -8.12 -11.10
CA GLN A 63 6.97 -7.39 -9.84
C GLN A 63 7.23 -5.89 -10.03
N GLU A 64 8.30 -5.52 -10.74
CA GLU A 64 8.61 -4.13 -11.05
C GLU A 64 7.55 -3.47 -11.94
N ASN A 65 6.97 -4.22 -12.87
CA ASN A 65 5.90 -3.73 -13.73
C ASN A 65 4.64 -3.41 -12.91
N TYR A 66 4.28 -4.28 -11.96
CA TYR A 66 3.20 -4.04 -11.03
C TYR A 66 3.44 -2.78 -10.20
N GLU A 67 4.62 -2.64 -9.58
CA GLU A 67 4.96 -1.50 -8.73
C GLU A 67 4.93 -0.18 -9.52
N ARG A 68 5.50 -0.19 -10.73
CA ARG A 68 5.47 0.96 -11.63
C ARG A 68 4.06 1.32 -12.07
N HIS A 69 3.20 0.32 -12.29
CA HIS A 69 1.80 0.55 -12.63
C HIS A 69 1.04 1.14 -11.45
N LEU A 70 1.20 0.57 -10.25
CA LEU A 70 0.61 1.07 -9.01
C LEU A 70 1.00 2.54 -8.77
N GLY A 71 2.29 2.88 -8.91
CA GLY A 71 2.78 4.25 -8.78
C GLY A 71 2.17 5.24 -9.78
N LYS A 72 1.75 4.77 -10.97
CA LYS A 72 1.07 5.60 -11.98
C LYS A 72 -0.41 5.81 -11.68
N ILE A 73 -1.10 4.79 -11.18
CA ILE A 73 -2.57 4.83 -10.98
C ILE A 73 -2.96 5.39 -9.60
N ASP A 74 -2.16 5.11 -8.57
CA ASP A 74 -2.40 5.51 -7.19
C ASP A 74 -1.07 5.62 -6.43
N PHE A 75 -0.49 6.83 -6.49
CA PHE A 75 0.79 7.11 -5.88
C PHE A 75 0.78 6.97 -4.35
N THR A 76 -0.35 7.26 -3.68
CA THR A 76 -0.45 7.11 -2.23
C THR A 76 -0.41 5.64 -1.84
N SER A 77 -1.17 4.79 -2.53
CA SER A 77 -1.14 3.34 -2.34
C SER A 77 0.22 2.73 -2.67
N TYR A 78 0.88 3.22 -3.73
CA TYR A 78 2.26 2.85 -4.05
C TYR A 78 3.23 3.14 -2.91
N LEU A 79 3.18 4.34 -2.32
CA LEU A 79 4.09 4.68 -1.21
C LEU A 79 3.84 3.81 0.03
N VAL A 80 2.58 3.52 0.33
CA VAL A 80 2.21 2.59 1.40
C VAL A 80 2.76 1.20 1.12
N TYR A 81 2.55 0.68 -0.10
CA TYR A 81 3.08 -0.61 -0.55
C TYR A 81 4.60 -0.67 -0.42
N MET A 82 5.33 0.30 -1.01
CA MET A 82 6.79 0.32 -1.03
C MET A 82 7.39 0.47 0.37
N LYS A 83 6.78 1.27 1.25
CA LYS A 83 7.21 1.37 2.65
C LYS A 83 7.04 0.05 3.38
N SER A 84 5.85 -0.56 3.30
CA SER A 84 5.59 -1.85 3.96
C SER A 84 6.49 -2.96 3.42
N LYS A 85 6.80 -2.95 2.13
CA LYS A 85 7.74 -3.89 1.50
C LYS A 85 9.16 -3.68 2.02
N LYS A 86 9.64 -2.42 2.04
CA LYS A 86 10.93 -2.04 2.66
C LYS A 86 11.03 -2.56 4.10
N ASP A 87 10.01 -2.31 4.92
CA ASP A 87 10.00 -2.71 6.33
C ASP A 87 10.12 -4.25 6.46
N ALA A 88 9.37 -5.01 5.66
CA ALA A 88 9.43 -6.48 5.64
C ALA A 88 10.81 -7.01 5.20
N TYR A 89 11.42 -6.42 4.17
CA TYR A 89 12.77 -6.78 3.73
C TYR A 89 13.84 -6.45 4.76
N ALA A 90 13.73 -5.32 5.44
CA ALA A 90 14.66 -4.94 6.50
C ALA A 90 14.58 -5.90 7.69
N GLU A 91 13.37 -6.31 8.08
CA GLU A 91 13.16 -7.32 9.12
C GLU A 91 13.76 -8.67 8.72
N HIS A 92 13.48 -9.16 7.51
CA HIS A 92 14.03 -10.42 7.02
C HIS A 92 15.55 -10.41 6.98
N LEU A 93 16.17 -9.36 6.43
CA LEU A 93 17.64 -9.27 6.37
C LEU A 93 18.29 -9.22 7.76
N GLY A 94 17.61 -8.69 8.78
CA GLY A 94 18.08 -8.71 10.16
C GLY A 94 17.99 -10.09 10.83
N ASN A 95 17.06 -10.93 10.39
CA ASN A 95 16.75 -12.25 10.98
C ASN A 95 17.20 -13.44 10.10
N CYS A 96 17.71 -13.19 8.90
CA CYS A 96 18.07 -14.22 7.93
C CYS A 96 19.30 -15.00 8.40
N GLU A 97 19.08 -16.15 9.06
CA GLU A 97 20.14 -17.11 9.37
C GLU A 97 20.74 -17.70 8.08
N HIS A 98 22.02 -18.08 8.11
CA HIS A 98 22.75 -18.71 6.99
C HIS A 98 22.13 -20.02 6.43
N LYS A 99 21.04 -20.52 7.02
CA LYS A 99 20.30 -21.69 6.52
C LYS A 99 19.40 -21.39 5.33
N MET A 100 18.98 -20.14 5.11
CA MET A 100 18.21 -19.77 3.93
C MET A 100 19.16 -19.31 2.82
N SER A 101 19.28 -20.12 1.76
CA SER A 101 20.04 -19.73 0.58
C SER A 101 19.13 -18.91 -0.34
N HIS A 102 19.41 -17.62 -0.44
CA HIS A 102 18.80 -16.78 -1.47
C HIS A 102 19.73 -16.67 -2.69
N SER A 103 19.15 -16.37 -3.85
CA SER A 103 19.92 -16.06 -5.05
C SER A 103 20.64 -14.72 -4.91
N GLU A 104 21.65 -14.50 -5.75
CA GLU A 104 22.31 -13.19 -5.87
C GLU A 104 21.33 -12.10 -6.30
N LEU A 105 20.41 -12.40 -7.23
CA LEU A 105 19.43 -11.45 -7.72
C LEU A 105 18.45 -11.03 -6.61
N TYR A 106 17.98 -11.97 -5.78
CA TYR A 106 17.19 -11.65 -4.60
C TYR A 106 17.91 -10.66 -3.68
N PHE A 107 19.20 -10.90 -3.36
CA PHE A 107 19.95 -9.98 -2.51
C PHE A 107 20.08 -8.58 -3.11
N GLN A 108 20.25 -8.49 -4.44
CA GLN A 108 20.26 -7.20 -5.13
C GLN A 108 18.92 -6.46 -4.99
N LYS A 109 17.79 -7.18 -5.14
CA LYS A 109 16.44 -6.62 -4.97
C LYS A 109 16.17 -6.21 -3.53
N ALA A 110 16.50 -7.08 -2.57
CA ALA A 110 16.39 -6.80 -1.15
C ALA A 110 17.15 -5.52 -0.77
N LYS A 111 18.41 -5.40 -1.23
CA LYS A 111 19.23 -4.21 -1.03
C LYS A 111 18.60 -2.96 -1.66
N ALA A 112 18.01 -3.08 -2.84
CA ALA A 112 17.34 -1.96 -3.50
C ALA A 112 16.14 -1.46 -2.67
N TYR A 113 15.27 -2.35 -2.18
CA TYR A 113 14.13 -1.95 -1.35
C TYR A 113 14.55 -1.28 -0.04
N VAL A 114 15.54 -1.82 0.68
CA VAL A 114 15.97 -1.23 1.96
C VAL A 114 16.72 0.09 1.79
N SER A 115 17.28 0.35 0.61
CA SER A 115 17.99 1.60 0.30
C SER A 115 17.06 2.78 -0.02
N LEU A 116 15.75 2.56 -0.15
CA LEU A 116 14.77 3.63 -0.38
C LEU A 116 14.73 4.59 0.82
N LEU A 117 14.78 5.89 0.58
CA LEU A 117 14.87 6.88 1.66
C LEU A 117 13.50 7.07 2.34
N ASP A 118 13.50 7.24 3.66
CA ASP A 118 12.25 7.47 4.40
C ASP A 118 11.58 8.81 4.02
N SER A 119 12.40 9.78 3.57
CA SER A 119 11.92 11.06 3.03
C SER A 119 11.00 10.89 1.81
N ASP A 120 11.18 9.82 1.04
CA ASP A 120 10.40 9.56 -0.17
C ASP A 120 8.95 9.20 0.17
N TYR A 121 8.70 8.65 1.37
CA TYR A 121 7.37 8.29 1.87
C TYR A 121 6.66 9.42 2.61
N GLU A 122 7.40 10.28 3.32
CA GLU A 122 6.83 11.42 4.04
C GLU A 122 6.26 12.49 3.09
N LEU A 123 6.75 12.58 1.84
CA LEU A 123 6.22 13.49 0.83
C LEU A 123 4.77 13.14 0.43
N GLY A 124 4.45 11.85 0.26
CA GLY A 124 3.11 11.42 -0.14
C GLY A 124 2.07 11.45 0.97
N LYS A 125 2.51 11.30 2.22
CA LYS A 125 1.65 11.48 3.40
C LYS A 125 1.16 12.93 3.51
N ASN A 126 2.03 13.90 3.21
CA ASN A 126 1.68 15.32 3.20
C ASN A 126 0.81 15.71 2.00
N ALA A 127 1.06 15.16 0.80
CA ALA A 127 0.21 15.36 -0.37
C ALA A 127 -1.24 14.85 -0.15
N SER A 128 -1.39 13.68 0.47
CA SER A 128 -2.70 13.10 0.81
C SER A 128 -3.46 13.93 1.85
N LYS A 129 -2.73 14.51 2.81
CA LYS A 129 -3.31 15.37 3.87
C LYS A 129 -3.74 16.74 3.32
N VAL A 130 -3.01 17.30 2.36
CA VAL A 130 -3.36 18.56 1.67
C VAL A 130 -4.59 18.37 0.77
N ALA A 131 -4.68 17.26 0.03
CA ALA A 131 -5.87 16.94 -0.78
C ALA A 131 -7.15 16.80 0.08
N GLN A 132 -7.04 16.27 1.30
CA GLN A 132 -8.16 16.19 2.24
C GLN A 132 -8.51 17.53 2.91
N SER A 133 -7.55 18.46 3.02
CA SER A 133 -7.78 19.79 3.59
C SER A 133 -8.39 20.77 2.58
N GLY A 134 -8.15 20.60 1.27
CA GLY A 134 -8.66 21.48 0.22
C GLY A 134 -10.16 21.35 -0.07
N ILE A 135 -10.82 20.32 0.45
CA ILE A 135 -12.26 20.07 0.29
C ILE A 135 -13.09 20.75 1.40
N LYS A 136 -12.43 21.38 2.39
CA LYS A 136 -13.07 22.05 3.53
C LYS A 136 -13.19 23.59 3.40
N ASN A 137 -12.87 24.18 2.26
CA ASN A 137 -13.04 25.63 2.02
C ASN A 137 -14.20 25.93 1.08
#